data_AF-A0A917B0D9-F1
#
_entry.id   AF-A0A917B0D9-F1
#
_cell.length_a   1.000
_cell.length_b   1.000
_cell.length_c   1.000
_cell.angle_alpha   90.00
_cell.angle_beta   90.00
_cell.angle_gamma   90.00
#
_symmetry.space_group_name_H-M   'P 1'
#
loop_
_entity.id
_entity.type
_entity.pdbx_description
1 polymer ?
#
loop_
_entity_poly.entity_id
_entity_poly.type
_entity_poly.pdbx_seq_one_letter_code
_entity_poly.pdbx_strand_id
1 'polypeptide(L)'
;MDSIILLLFFALLLAMNVGAYHLQKTERLPLFVSGMLLMLSAPVAGFLTGYLFLISADPDSTKEGAGLGGAMVGLLTLFNGLLALIIGVITAFLKRRKKRNEEQTQAIDVEETNDNI
;
A
#
# COMPACT_ATOMS: atom_id res chain seq x y z
N MET A 1 12.55 15.70 -20.01
CA MET A 1 11.13 15.44 -19.67
C MET A 1 10.99 14.24 -18.73
N ASP A 2 11.88 13.26 -18.82
CA ASP A 2 11.94 12.06 -17.96
C ASP A 2 11.97 12.34 -16.46
N SER A 3 12.71 13.37 -16.01
CA SER A 3 12.82 13.70 -14.58
C SER A 3 11.52 14.21 -13.96
N ILE A 4 10.64 14.84 -14.74
CA ILE A 4 9.35 15.36 -14.24
C ILE A 4 8.38 14.20 -14.02
N ILE A 5 8.38 13.21 -14.91
CA ILE A 5 7.50 12.04 -14.81
C ILE A 5 7.94 11.14 -13.65
N LEU A 6 9.25 10.97 -13.46
CA LEU A 6 9.83 10.30 -12.29
C LEU A 6 9.46 11.00 -10.98
N LEU A 7 9.57 12.34 -10.94
CA LEU A 7 9.18 13.14 -9.77
C LEU A 7 7.68 13.01 -9.47
N LEU A 8 6.83 13.08 -10.50
CA LEU A 8 5.38 12.93 -10.36
C LEU A 8 5.02 11.54 -9.84
N PHE A 9 5.72 10.50 -10.31
CA PHE A 9 5.51 9.14 -9.85
C PHE A 9 5.97 8.93 -8.41
N PHE A 10 7.11 9.50 -8.03
CA PHE A 10 7.58 9.52 -6.65
C PHE A 10 6.57 10.22 -5.72
N ALA A 11 6.05 11.37 -6.16
CA ALA A 11 5.01 12.10 -5.42
C ALA A 11 3.71 11.28 -5.30
N LEU A 12 3.31 10.54 -6.34
CA LEU A 12 2.14 9.66 -6.33
C LEU A 12 2.31 8.49 -5.35
N LEU A 13 3.49 7.85 -5.34
CA LEU A 13 3.81 6.79 -4.38
C LEU A 13 3.81 7.32 -2.94
N LEU A 14 4.37 8.51 -2.72
CA LEU A 14 4.35 9.17 -1.41
C LEU A 14 2.91 9.46 -0.98
N ALA A 15 2.09 10.02 -1.87
CA ALA A 15 0.68 10.33 -1.60
C ALA A 15 -0.14 9.07 -1.31
N MET A 16 0.08 7.98 -2.06
CA MET A 16 -0.55 6.68 -1.80
C MET A 16 -0.17 6.11 -0.43
N ASN A 17 1.10 6.22 -0.04
CA ASN A 17 1.56 5.76 1.28
C ASN A 17 0.98 6.60 2.43
N VAL A 18 0.96 7.93 2.28
CA VAL A 18 0.32 8.83 3.25
C VAL A 18 -1.18 8.57 3.34
N GLY A 19 -1.85 8.40 2.20
CA GLY A 19 -3.27 8.06 2.13
C GLY A 19 -3.59 6.73 2.80
N ALA A 20 -2.78 5.70 2.54
CA ALA A 20 -2.90 4.39 3.18
C ALA A 20 -2.76 4.50 4.71
N TYR A 21 -1.75 5.23 5.19
CA TYR A 21 -1.56 5.49 6.63
C TYR A 21 -2.76 6.23 7.25
N HIS A 22 -3.27 7.27 6.60
CA HIS A 22 -4.45 8.00 7.07
C HIS A 22 -5.70 7.11 7.10
N LEU A 23 -5.90 6.27 6.09
CA LEU A 23 -7.03 5.37 6.01
C LEU A 23 -6.98 4.28 7.09
N GLN A 24 -5.77 3.81 7.43
CA GLN A 24 -5.54 2.92 8.58
C GLN A 24 -5.92 3.59 9.89
N LYS A 25 -5.48 4.84 10.09
CA LYS A 25 -5.77 5.63 11.29
C LYS A 25 -7.28 5.86 11.48
N THR A 26 -8.04 5.87 10.39
CA THR A 26 -9.49 6.06 10.41
C THR A 26 -10.27 4.75 10.53
N GLU A 27 -9.58 3.59 10.63
CA GLU A 27 -10.12 2.22 10.69
C GLU A 27 -11.10 1.81 9.58
N ARG A 28 -11.33 2.66 8.57
CA ARG A 28 -12.35 2.44 7.54
C ARG A 28 -11.99 1.34 6.56
N LEU A 29 -10.70 1.13 6.33
CA LEU A 29 -10.20 0.08 5.44
C LEU A 29 -8.90 -0.50 6.02
N PRO A 30 -8.79 -1.84 6.15
CA PRO A 30 -7.55 -2.46 6.57
C PRO A 30 -6.45 -2.15 5.55
N LEU A 31 -5.25 -1.81 6.03
CA LEU A 31 -4.11 -1.50 5.17
C LEU A 31 -3.79 -2.64 4.18
N PHE A 32 -4.08 -3.88 4.60
CA PHE A 32 -3.90 -5.07 3.75
C PHE A 32 -4.82 -5.06 2.52
N VAL A 33 -6.06 -4.57 2.65
CA VAL A 33 -7.01 -4.46 1.53
C VAL A 33 -6.55 -3.38 0.56
N SER A 34 -6.12 -2.22 1.06
CA SER A 34 -5.56 -1.18 0.20
C SER A 34 -4.29 -1.64 -0.52
N GLY A 35 -3.43 -2.41 0.15
CA GLY A 35 -2.24 -3.02 -0.48
C GLY A 35 -2.58 -3.96 -1.63
N MET A 36 -3.61 -4.82 -1.45
CA MET A 36 -4.08 -5.70 -2.53
C MET A 36 -4.63 -4.92 -3.73
N LEU A 37 -5.46 -3.90 -3.49
CA LEU A 37 -6.00 -3.06 -4.57
C LEU A 37 -4.88 -2.35 -5.34
N LEU A 38 -3.83 -1.93 -4.63
CA LEU A 38 -2.67 -1.27 -5.20
C LEU A 38 -1.80 -2.24 -6.03
N MET A 39 -1.66 -3.49 -5.60
CA MET A 39 -1.02 -4.53 -6.41
C MET A 39 -1.84 -4.87 -7.66
N LEU A 40 -3.17 -4.91 -7.55
CA LEU A 40 -4.06 -5.20 -8.68
C LEU A 40 -4.05 -4.08 -9.72
N SER A 41 -3.84 -2.83 -9.30
CA SER A 41 -3.72 -1.68 -10.19
C SER A 41 -2.33 -1.55 -10.82
N ALA A 42 -1.32 -2.27 -10.32
CA ALA A 42 0.06 -2.16 -10.79
C ALA A 42 0.25 -2.49 -12.30
N PRO A 43 -0.35 -3.56 -12.86
CA PRO A 43 -0.28 -3.82 -14.29
C PRO A 43 -0.94 -2.71 -15.11
N VAL A 44 -2.10 -2.23 -14.66
CA VAL A 44 -2.85 -1.15 -15.33
C VAL A 44 -2.04 0.15 -15.33
N ALA A 45 -1.43 0.50 -14.19
CA ALA A 45 -0.55 1.65 -14.07
C ALA A 45 0.69 1.51 -14.96
N GLY A 46 1.34 0.34 -14.96
CA GLY A 46 2.49 0.08 -15.81
C GLY A 46 2.17 0.23 -17.30
N PHE A 47 1.05 -0.34 -17.76
CA PHE A 47 0.59 -0.23 -19.15
C PHE A 47 0.25 1.22 -19.53
N LEU A 48 -0.53 1.93 -18.71
CA LEU A 48 -0.89 3.32 -18.97
C LEU A 48 0.34 4.22 -19.05
N THR A 49 1.29 4.03 -18.14
CA THR A 49 2.50 4.87 -18.10
C THR A 49 3.43 4.54 -19.25
N GLY A 50 3.57 3.25 -19.62
CA GLY A 50 4.33 2.84 -20.80
C GLY A 50 3.73 3.39 -22.10
N TYR A 51 2.41 3.39 -22.22
CA TYR A 51 1.71 3.98 -23.37
C TYR A 51 1.89 5.50 -23.45
N LEU A 52 1.79 6.21 -22.32
CA LEU A 52 2.03 7.64 -22.25
C LEU A 52 3.47 8.00 -22.65
N PHE A 53 4.46 7.23 -22.19
CA PHE A 53 5.83 7.39 -22.63
C PHE A 53 6.00 7.12 -24.12
N LEU A 54 5.27 6.15 -24.68
CA LEU A 54 5.37 5.81 -26.10
C LEU A 54 4.81 6.91 -27.01
N ILE A 55 3.71 7.56 -26.62
CA ILE A 55 3.16 8.72 -27.35
C ILE A 55 4.05 9.95 -27.21
N SER A 56 4.68 10.12 -26.05
CA SER A 56 5.51 11.29 -25.75
C SER A 56 6.94 11.15 -26.28
N ALA A 57 7.33 9.97 -26.75
CA ALA A 57 8.66 9.70 -27.28
C ALA A 57 8.80 10.23 -28.71
N ASP A 58 10.00 10.73 -29.04
CA ASP A 58 10.29 11.24 -30.38
C ASP A 58 10.05 10.14 -31.45
N PRO A 59 9.44 10.48 -32.60
CA PRO A 59 9.12 9.53 -33.66
C PRO A 59 10.33 8.75 -34.17
N ASP A 60 11.49 9.41 -34.21
CA ASP A 60 12.77 8.88 -34.71
C ASP A 60 13.60 8.16 -33.63
N SER A 61 13.11 8.11 -32.38
CA SER A 61 13.78 7.40 -31.29
C SER A 61 13.45 5.91 -31.32
N THR A 62 14.29 5.08 -30.68
CA THR A 62 14.08 3.63 -30.54
C THR A 62 12.85 3.26 -29.71
N LYS A 63 12.22 4.20 -29.00
CA LYS A 63 11.02 4.01 -28.14
C LYS A 63 11.15 2.94 -27.03
N GLU A 64 12.31 2.29 -26.89
CA GLU A 64 12.61 1.28 -25.88
C GLU A 64 12.44 1.80 -24.45
N GLY A 65 12.76 3.08 -24.23
CA GLY A 65 12.59 3.75 -22.94
C GLY A 65 11.14 3.79 -22.44
N ALA A 66 10.16 3.75 -23.34
CA ALA A 66 8.75 3.72 -22.96
C ALA A 66 8.33 2.38 -22.35
N GLY A 67 8.79 1.27 -22.93
CA GLY A 67 8.57 -0.06 -22.39
C GLY A 67 9.28 -0.24 -21.03
N LEU A 68 10.53 0.20 -20.95
CA LEU A 68 11.31 0.11 -19.71
C LEU A 68 10.72 1.00 -18.59
N GLY A 69 10.30 2.21 -18.93
CA GLY A 69 9.66 3.14 -18.01
C GLY A 69 8.32 2.62 -17.48
N GLY A 70 7.47 2.07 -18.36
CA GLY A 70 6.21 1.43 -17.98
C GLY A 70 6.42 0.22 -17.08
N ALA A 71 7.40 -0.63 -17.39
CA ALA A 71 7.75 -1.79 -16.56
C ALA A 71 8.28 -1.39 -15.18
N MET A 72 9.18 -0.40 -15.09
CA MET A 72 9.68 0.12 -13.81
C MET A 72 8.53 0.68 -12.96
N VAL A 73 7.65 1.48 -13.56
CA VAL A 73 6.49 2.05 -12.87
C VAL A 73 5.58 0.94 -12.35
N GLY A 74 5.21 -0.03 -13.19
CA GLY A 74 4.39 -1.16 -12.78
C GLY A 74 5.02 -1.98 -11.64
N LEU A 75 6.32 -2.28 -11.72
CA LEU A 75 7.03 -3.01 -10.67
C LEU A 75 7.12 -2.22 -9.35
N LEU A 76 7.39 -0.92 -9.42
CA LEU A 76 7.43 -0.06 -8.25
C LEU A 76 6.06 0.04 -7.57
N THR A 77 4.97 0.19 -8.34
CA THR A 77 3.61 0.14 -7.80
C THR A 77 3.33 -1.22 -7.15
N LEU A 78 3.70 -2.32 -7.81
CA LEU A 78 3.50 -3.66 -7.28
C LEU A 78 4.25 -3.86 -5.94
N PHE A 79 5.52 -3.46 -5.90
CA PHE A 79 6.35 -3.54 -4.69
C PHE A 79 5.78 -2.68 -3.55
N ASN A 80 5.30 -1.48 -3.86
CA ASN A 80 4.69 -0.60 -2.86
C ASN A 80 3.38 -1.21 -2.31
N GLY A 81 2.57 -1.84 -3.17
CA GLY A 81 1.35 -2.55 -2.75
C GLY A 81 1.67 -3.75 -1.85
N LEU A 82 2.73 -4.48 -2.17
CA LEU A 82 3.21 -5.59 -1.35
C LEU A 82 3.68 -5.13 0.03
N LEU A 83 4.43 -4.03 0.11
CA LEU A 83 4.86 -3.45 1.39
C LEU A 83 3.65 -3.05 2.25
N ALA A 84 2.67 -2.35 1.67
CA ALA A 84 1.45 -1.97 2.36
C ALA A 84 0.66 -3.20 2.85
N LEU A 85 0.63 -4.27 2.06
CA LEU A 85 0.01 -5.54 2.44
C LEU A 85 0.70 -6.16 3.65
N ILE A 86 2.03 -6.29 3.63
CA ILE A 86 2.82 -6.86 4.73
C ILE A 86 2.61 -6.05 6.02
N ILE A 87 2.74 -4.72 5.96
CA ILE A 87 2.55 -3.84 7.11
C ILE A 87 1.12 -3.97 7.66
N GLY A 88 0.13 -4.08 6.76
CA GLY A 88 -1.26 -4.27 7.13
C GLY A 88 -1.52 -5.58 7.86
N VAL A 89 -0.93 -6.68 7.39
CA VAL A 89 -1.03 -7.99 8.05
C VAL A 89 -0.38 -7.96 9.43
N ILE A 90 0.83 -7.38 9.55
CA ILE A 90 1.53 -7.27 10.84
C ILE A 90 0.70 -6.46 11.84
N THR A 91 0.18 -5.31 11.42
CA THR A 91 -0.61 -4.43 12.30
C THR A 91 -1.92 -5.10 12.73
N ALA A 92 -2.60 -5.80 11.81
CA ALA A 92 -3.82 -6.55 12.13
C ALA A 92 -3.53 -7.66 13.14
N PHE A 93 -2.39 -8.35 13.02
CA PHE A 93 -1.98 -9.39 13.96
C PHE A 93 -1.68 -8.83 15.36
N LEU A 94 -0.95 -7.72 15.44
CA LEU A 94 -0.65 -7.03 16.71
C LEU A 94 -1.92 -6.52 17.39
N LYS A 95 -2.85 -5.91 16.65
CA LYS A 95 -4.13 -5.42 17.19
C LYS A 95 -4.97 -6.57 17.77
N ARG A 96 -5.03 -7.72 17.10
CA ARG A 96 -5.74 -8.91 17.60
C ARG A 96 -5.11 -9.49 18.88
N ARG A 97 -3.78 -9.45 19.03
CA ARG A 97 -3.13 -9.89 20.26
C ARG A 97 -3.44 -8.96 21.44
N LYS A 98 -3.36 -7.65 21.22
CA LYS A 98 -3.66 -6.67 22.27
C LYS A 98 -5.08 -6.83 22.82
N LYS A 99 -6.07 -6.96 21.92
CA LYS A 99 -7.48 -7.13 22.31
C LYS A 99 -7.71 -8.38 23.18
N ARG A 100 -7.07 -9.50 22.84
CA ARG A 100 -7.20 -10.75 23.60
C ARG A 100 -6.62 -10.65 25.01
N ASN A 101 -5.50 -9.95 25.17
CA ASN A 101 -4.89 -9.74 26.48
C ASN A 101 -5.78 -8.86 27.37
N GLU A 102 -6.41 -7.82 26.81
CA GLU A 102 -7.36 -6.96 27.53
C GLU A 102 -8.60 -7.75 27.98
N GLU A 103 -9.15 -8.63 27.13
CA GLU A 103 -10.28 -9.51 27.46
C GLU A 103 -9.92 -10.52 28.59
N GLN A 104 -8.68 -11.03 28.62
CA GLN A 104 -8.21 -11.93 29.68
C GLN A 104 -8.02 -11.21 31.03
N THR A 105 -7.48 -10.00 31.05
CA THR A 105 -7.33 -9.22 32.29
C THR A 105 -8.69 -8.91 32.91
N GLN A 106 -9.67 -8.48 32.11
CA GLN A 106 -11.01 -8.18 32.60
C GLN A 106 -11.73 -9.42 33.19
N ALA A 107 -11.50 -10.61 32.62
CA ALA A 107 -12.11 -11.84 33.14
C ALA A 107 -11.54 -12.23 34.51
N ILE A 108 -10.23 -12.06 34.72
CA ILE A 108 -9.56 -12.35 36.00
C ILE A 108 -10.04 -11.38 37.08
N ASP A 109 -10.16 -10.09 36.77
CA ASP A 109 -10.63 -9.07 37.72
C ASP A 109 -12.08 -9.34 38.19
N VAL A 110 -12.94 -9.84 37.29
CA VAL A 110 -14.34 -10.18 37.61
C VAL A 110 -14.41 -11.42 38.49
N GLU A 111 -13.59 -12.44 38.23
CA GLU A 111 -13.52 -13.67 39.04
C GLU A 111 -13.01 -13.37 40.46
N GLU A 112 -11.97 -12.56 40.59
CA GLU A 112 -11.42 -12.13 41.89
C GLU A 112 -12.42 -11.26 42.68
N THR A 113 -13.24 -10.45 42.00
CA THR A 113 -14.30 -9.68 42.68
C THR A 113 -15.42 -10.58 43.22
N ASN A 114 -15.72 -11.68 42.54
CA ASN A 114 -16.83 -12.57 42.90
C ASN A 114 -16.48 -13.55 44.03
N ASP A 115 -15.21 -13.96 44.13
CA ASP A 115 -14.71 -14.81 45.22
C ASP A 115 -14.58 -14.08 46.56
N ASN A 116 -14.64 -12.74 46.56
CA ASN A 116 -14.51 -11.88 47.74
C ASN A 116 -15.85 -11.43 48.35
N ILE A 117 -16.99 -11.99 47.90
CA ILE A 117 -18.36 -11.71 48.40
C ILE A 117 -18.94 -12.97 49.06
#